data_AF-A0A832HCU5-F1
#
_entry.id   AF-A0A832HCU5-F1
#
_cell.length_a   1.000
_cell.length_b   1.000
_cell.length_c   1.000
_cell.angle_alpha   90.00
_cell.angle_beta   90.00
_cell.angle_gamma   90.00
#
_symmetry.space_group_name_H-M   'P 1'
#
loop_
_entity.id
_entity.type
_entity.pdbx_description
1 polymer ?
#
loop_
_entity_poly.entity_id
_entity_poly.type
_entity_poly.pdbx_seq_one_letter_code
_entity_poly.pdbx_strand_id
1 'polypeptide(L)'
;MIPSYLPNLSSFASFCLTLKQRACPHCHGVGDLIRHGFLLGYGPGSERIQRGWRIFCSNRQKRRGCGLTHALLLVEYLYRHSVTASTLTTFLKNLQTGLSLGASWPVCPQTLECGRRIWRGLRHAQVRLRSLLCPLASPPSVADADPWKQTLDHLLGLFPSVGDFHLRMQISLL
;
A
#
# COMPACT_ATOMS: atom_id res chain seq x y z
N MET A 1 7.23 3.91 -9.91
CA MET A 1 5.98 3.50 -10.58
C MET A 1 4.89 3.49 -9.53
N ILE A 2 3.84 4.29 -9.72
CA ILE A 2 2.69 4.33 -8.82
C ILE A 2 1.70 3.24 -9.28
N PRO A 3 1.37 2.25 -8.45
CA PRO A 3 0.34 1.26 -8.79
C PRO A 3 -1.03 1.94 -8.89
N SER A 4 -1.92 1.35 -9.69
CA SER A 4 -3.32 1.75 -9.72
C SER A 4 -4.11 0.99 -8.66
N TYR A 5 -5.20 1.58 -8.18
CA TYR A 5 -6.04 0.97 -7.15
C TYR A 5 -7.49 0.79 -7.59
N LEU A 6 -8.12 -0.26 -7.07
CA LEU A 6 -9.56 -0.50 -7.16
C LEU A 6 -10.17 -0.66 -5.78
N PRO A 7 -11.39 -0.16 -5.55
CA PRO A 7 -12.01 -0.20 -4.23
C PRO A 7 -12.36 -1.63 -3.79
N ASN A 8 -12.71 -2.51 -4.73
CA ASN A 8 -13.12 -3.88 -4.43
C ASN A 8 -13.01 -4.79 -5.67
N LEU A 9 -13.25 -6.08 -5.48
CA LEU A 9 -13.20 -7.09 -6.54
C LEU A 9 -14.25 -6.85 -7.64
N SER A 10 -15.45 -6.41 -7.27
CA SER A 10 -16.54 -6.18 -8.24
C SER A 10 -16.24 -5.03 -9.20
N SER A 11 -15.48 -4.02 -8.77
CA SER A 11 -15.06 -2.89 -9.62
C SER A 11 -14.11 -3.28 -10.75
N PHE A 12 -13.50 -4.47 -10.69
CA PHE A 12 -12.58 -4.93 -11.71
C PHE A 12 -13.24 -5.20 -13.06
N ALA A 13 -14.48 -5.69 -13.07
CA ALA A 13 -15.21 -5.93 -14.30
C ALA A 13 -15.36 -4.63 -15.11
N SER A 14 -15.83 -3.56 -14.45
CA SER A 14 -15.96 -2.22 -15.05
C SER A 14 -14.61 -1.64 -15.48
N PHE A 15 -13.55 -1.85 -14.68
CA PHE A 15 -12.20 -1.46 -15.07
C PHE A 15 -11.74 -2.17 -16.36
N CYS A 16 -12.05 -3.46 -16.51
CA CYS A 16 -11.69 -4.25 -17.68
C CYS A 16 -12.39 -3.77 -18.96
N LEU A 17 -13.66 -3.36 -18.86
CA LEU A 17 -14.42 -2.83 -20.00
C LEU A 17 -13.77 -1.57 -20.59
N THR A 18 -13.12 -0.76 -19.74
CA THR A 18 -12.44 0.48 -20.16
C THR A 18 -10.93 0.31 -20.33
N LEU A 19 -10.38 -0.89 -20.13
CA LEU A 19 -8.94 -1.12 -20.07
C LEU A 19 -8.21 -0.65 -21.34
N LYS A 20 -8.82 -0.91 -22.50
CA LYS A 20 -8.28 -0.54 -23.81
C LYS A 20 -8.33 0.97 -24.09
N GLN A 21 -9.21 1.70 -23.41
CA GLN A 21 -9.36 3.15 -23.55
C GLN A 21 -8.40 3.92 -22.62
N ARG A 22 -7.75 3.23 -21.69
CA ARG A 22 -6.81 3.85 -20.73
C ARG A 22 -5.41 3.94 -21.32
N ALA A 23 -4.73 5.04 -21.01
CA ALA A 23 -3.32 5.23 -21.31
C ALA A 23 -2.45 4.34 -20.41
N CYS A 24 -1.37 3.80 -20.97
CA CYS A 24 -0.36 3.10 -20.19
C CYS A 24 0.33 4.06 -19.22
N PRO A 25 0.53 3.70 -17.93
CA PRO A 25 1.24 4.56 -16.98
C PRO A 25 2.76 4.70 -17.26
N HIS A 26 3.28 4.02 -18.29
CA HIS A 26 4.70 4.05 -18.66
C HIS A 26 4.95 4.80 -19.96
N CYS A 27 4.32 4.34 -21.05
CA CYS A 27 4.53 4.94 -22.38
C CYS A 27 3.38 5.86 -22.80
N HIS A 28 2.34 6.01 -21.98
CA HIS A 28 1.14 6.80 -22.27
C HIS A 28 0.33 6.37 -23.51
N GLY A 29 0.76 5.32 -24.21
CA GLY A 29 0.01 4.72 -25.32
C GLY A 29 -1.33 4.13 -24.87
N VAL A 30 -2.35 4.25 -25.73
CA VAL A 30 -3.72 3.78 -25.54
C VAL A 30 -3.98 2.56 -26.45
N GLY A 31 -4.86 1.66 -26.05
CA GLY A 31 -5.27 0.49 -26.86
C GLY A 31 -4.46 -0.79 -26.59
N ASP A 32 -3.29 -0.70 -25.97
CA ASP A 32 -2.40 -1.86 -25.81
C ASP A 32 -2.45 -2.53 -24.43
N LEU A 33 -3.16 -1.96 -23.45
CA LEU A 33 -3.31 -2.59 -22.13
C LEU A 33 -4.15 -3.87 -22.20
N ILE A 34 -3.67 -4.94 -21.57
CA ILE A 34 -4.38 -6.22 -21.44
C ILE A 34 -4.25 -6.78 -20.02
N ARG A 35 -5.15 -7.68 -19.66
CA ARG A 35 -5.05 -8.48 -18.42
C ARG A 35 -3.89 -9.47 -18.54
N HIS A 36 -3.13 -9.63 -17.46
CA HIS A 36 -1.94 -10.48 -17.39
C HIS A 36 -1.90 -11.32 -16.09
N GLY A 37 -3.06 -11.79 -15.65
CA GLY A 37 -3.22 -12.64 -14.46
C GLY A 37 -3.39 -11.87 -13.15
N PHE A 38 -3.33 -12.61 -12.05
CA PHE A 38 -3.62 -12.12 -10.71
C PHE A 38 -2.36 -11.76 -9.93
N LEU A 39 -2.50 -10.82 -9.00
CA LEU A 39 -1.56 -10.61 -7.91
C LEU A 39 -2.09 -11.37 -6.69
N LEU A 40 -1.35 -12.39 -6.28
CA LEU A 40 -1.73 -13.25 -5.17
C LEU A 40 -0.85 -12.92 -3.96
N GLY A 41 -1.37 -13.14 -2.76
CA GLY A 41 -0.63 -13.09 -1.52
C GLY A 41 -1.32 -13.91 -0.44
N TYR A 42 -1.04 -13.62 0.82
CA TYR A 42 -1.58 -14.35 1.94
C TYR A 42 -2.49 -13.44 2.78
N GLY A 43 -3.69 -13.93 3.04
CA GLY A 43 -4.65 -13.30 3.92
C GLY A 43 -4.36 -13.62 5.37
N PRO A 44 -5.15 -13.07 6.30
CA PRO A 44 -4.95 -13.26 7.73
C PRO A 44 -4.80 -14.75 8.11
N GLY A 45 -5.73 -15.62 7.71
CA GLY A 45 -5.71 -17.05 8.05
C GLY A 45 -4.66 -17.91 7.32
N SER A 46 -3.61 -17.32 6.72
CA SER A 46 -2.63 -18.00 5.86
C SER A 46 -3.19 -18.52 4.53
N GLU A 47 -4.43 -18.20 4.21
CA GLU A 47 -5.04 -18.56 2.94
C GLU A 47 -4.47 -17.72 1.79
N ARG A 48 -4.33 -18.35 0.63
CA ARG A 48 -3.87 -17.64 -0.57
C ARG A 48 -5.01 -16.79 -1.11
N ILE A 49 -4.84 -15.48 -1.11
CA ILE A 49 -5.85 -14.52 -1.53
C ILE A 49 -5.43 -13.75 -2.77
N GLN A 50 -6.42 -13.26 -3.52
CA GLN A 50 -6.22 -12.33 -4.61
C GLN A 50 -6.19 -10.89 -4.09
N ARG A 51 -5.06 -10.22 -4.32
CA ARG A 51 -4.78 -8.85 -3.87
C ARG A 51 -4.97 -7.82 -4.98
N GLY A 52 -5.06 -8.29 -6.22
CA GLY A 52 -5.18 -7.44 -7.39
C GLY A 52 -4.90 -8.19 -8.68
N TRP A 53 -4.54 -7.44 -9.72
CA TRP A 53 -4.28 -7.92 -11.07
C TRP A 53 -3.00 -7.33 -11.64
N ARG A 54 -2.42 -8.07 -12.58
CA ARG A 54 -1.33 -7.60 -13.42
C ARG A 54 -1.94 -7.06 -14.71
N ILE A 55 -1.57 -5.84 -15.08
CA ILE A 55 -1.95 -5.22 -16.34
C ILE A 55 -0.70 -5.07 -17.18
N PHE A 56 -0.71 -5.64 -18.39
CA PHE A 56 0.42 -5.64 -19.30
C PHE A 56 0.16 -4.71 -20.47
N CYS A 57 1.09 -3.82 -20.76
CA CYS A 57 1.08 -3.03 -21.98
C CYS A 57 1.67 -3.87 -23.12
N SER A 58 0.79 -4.44 -23.95
CA SER A 58 1.15 -5.48 -24.91
C SER A 58 2.02 -4.95 -26.04
N ASN A 59 3.24 -5.49 -26.16
CA ASN A 59 4.16 -5.28 -27.28
C ASN A 59 4.28 -6.54 -28.18
N ARG A 60 3.34 -7.49 -28.04
CA ARG A 60 3.33 -8.76 -28.76
C ARG A 60 2.53 -8.62 -30.06
N GLN A 61 2.78 -9.48 -31.04
CA GLN A 61 2.01 -9.53 -32.31
C GLN A 61 1.89 -8.17 -33.01
N LYS A 62 3.01 -7.45 -33.15
CA LYS A 62 3.07 -6.11 -33.79
C LYS A 62 2.30 -4.98 -33.07
N ARG A 63 1.88 -5.19 -31.81
CA ARG A 63 1.35 -4.11 -30.97
C ARG A 63 2.43 -3.13 -30.53
N ARG A 64 2.03 -1.88 -30.26
CA ARG A 64 2.93 -0.76 -29.98
C ARG A 64 3.16 -0.52 -28.48
N GLY A 65 2.66 -1.39 -27.61
CA GLY A 65 2.83 -1.26 -26.17
C GLY A 65 4.30 -1.32 -25.76
N CYS A 66 4.60 -0.88 -24.54
CA CYS A 66 5.98 -0.84 -24.02
C CYS A 66 6.50 -2.18 -23.46
N GLY A 67 5.66 -3.21 -23.37
CA GLY A 67 6.06 -4.50 -22.80
C GLY A 67 6.22 -4.50 -21.27
N LEU A 68 5.76 -3.45 -20.58
CA LEU A 68 5.82 -3.38 -19.11
C LEU A 68 4.51 -3.86 -18.48
N THR A 69 4.65 -4.49 -17.32
CA THR A 69 3.53 -4.89 -16.45
C THR A 69 3.45 -3.94 -15.27
N HIS A 70 2.26 -3.43 -14.97
CA HIS A 70 1.99 -2.69 -13.75
C HIS A 70 0.94 -3.39 -12.90
N ALA A 71 0.97 -3.08 -11.60
CA ALA A 71 0.07 -3.65 -10.62
C ALA A 71 -1.21 -2.79 -10.50
N LEU A 72 -2.34 -3.47 -10.53
CA LEU A 72 -3.65 -2.94 -10.14
C LEU A 72 -4.05 -3.63 -8.83
N LEU A 73 -3.93 -2.94 -7.70
CA LEU A 73 -4.18 -3.51 -6.38
C LEU A 73 -5.56 -3.14 -5.85
N LEU A 74 -6.11 -3.93 -4.94
CA LEU A 74 -7.25 -3.46 -4.14
C LEU A 74 -6.77 -2.44 -3.11
N VAL A 75 -7.64 -1.48 -2.78
CA VAL A 75 -7.40 -0.45 -1.74
C VAL A 75 -7.20 -1.01 -0.34
N GLU A 76 -7.32 -2.32 -0.14
CA GLU A 76 -6.97 -2.97 1.12
C GLU A 76 -5.48 -3.31 1.20
N TYR A 77 -4.80 -3.49 0.06
CA TYR A 77 -3.44 -4.02 -0.01
C TYR A 77 -2.37 -2.96 -0.29
N LEU A 78 -1.33 -2.96 0.53
CA LEU A 78 -0.19 -2.08 0.32
C LEU A 78 0.72 -2.59 -0.80
N TYR A 79 1.18 -1.69 -1.66
CA TYR A 79 2.10 -2.01 -2.74
C TYR A 79 3.42 -2.55 -2.20
N ARG A 80 3.96 -3.60 -2.84
CA ARG A 80 5.23 -4.28 -2.46
C ARG A 80 5.27 -4.88 -1.05
N HIS A 81 4.20 -4.77 -0.27
CA HIS A 81 4.07 -5.45 1.02
C HIS A 81 3.13 -6.64 0.89
N SER A 82 3.17 -7.58 1.84
CA SER A 82 2.21 -8.68 1.97
C SER A 82 1.04 -8.33 2.89
N VAL A 83 1.16 -7.29 3.70
CA VAL A 83 0.12 -6.84 4.65
C VAL A 83 -0.97 -6.01 3.99
N THR A 84 -2.14 -6.02 4.61
CA THR A 84 -3.20 -5.03 4.36
C THR A 84 -2.92 -3.73 5.13
N ALA A 85 -3.59 -2.64 4.75
CA ALA A 85 -3.56 -1.44 5.58
C ALA A 85 -4.20 -1.64 6.95
N SER A 86 -5.19 -2.54 7.08
CA SER A 86 -5.78 -2.90 8.37
C SER A 86 -4.75 -3.51 9.30
N THR A 87 -3.98 -4.50 8.82
CA THR A 87 -2.88 -5.12 9.57
C THR A 87 -1.84 -4.08 9.98
N LEU A 88 -1.43 -3.20 9.07
CA LEU A 88 -0.45 -2.16 9.36
C LEU A 88 -0.98 -1.16 10.40
N THR A 89 -2.23 -0.71 10.26
CA THR A 89 -2.85 0.25 11.17
C THR A 89 -2.93 -0.32 12.58
N THR A 90 -3.37 -1.57 12.73
CA THR A 90 -3.40 -2.27 14.03
C THR A 90 -2.00 -2.39 14.62
N PHE A 91 -1.01 -2.77 13.82
CA PHE A 91 0.40 -2.85 14.26
C PHE A 91 0.90 -1.49 14.80
N LEU A 92 0.61 -0.40 14.09
CA LEU A 92 1.03 0.95 14.50
C LEU A 92 0.30 1.42 15.77
N LYS A 93 -1.01 1.15 15.90
CA LYS A 93 -1.79 1.46 17.11
C LYS A 93 -1.23 0.71 18.33
N ASN A 94 -0.91 -0.56 18.16
CA ASN A 94 -0.30 -1.35 19.23
C ASN A 94 1.09 -0.84 19.63
N LEU A 95 1.89 -0.37 18.67
CA LEU A 95 3.18 0.25 18.97
C LEU A 95 3.02 1.59 19.69
N GLN A 96 2.01 2.38 19.31
CA GLN A 96 1.67 3.65 19.95
C GLN A 96 1.30 3.48 21.42
N THR A 97 0.60 2.39 21.79
CA THR A 97 0.26 2.08 23.19
C THR A 97 1.43 1.55 24.02
N GLY A 98 2.61 1.41 23.43
CA GLY A 98 3.83 0.97 24.12
C GLY A 98 4.03 -0.54 24.16
N LEU A 99 3.25 -1.33 23.40
CA LEU A 99 3.51 -2.76 23.28
C LEU A 99 4.85 -3.03 22.59
N SER A 100 5.48 -4.15 22.96
CA SER A 100 6.70 -4.60 22.28
C SER A 100 6.39 -4.96 20.82
N LEU A 101 7.39 -4.85 19.93
CA LEU A 101 7.21 -5.16 18.51
C LEU A 101 6.61 -6.56 18.28
N GLY A 102 6.97 -7.54 19.11
CA GLY A 102 6.41 -8.88 19.09
C GLY A 102 4.92 -8.92 19.47
N ALA A 103 4.54 -8.22 20.54
CA ALA A 103 3.15 -8.13 21.00
C ALA A 103 2.28 -7.26 20.08
N SER A 104 2.88 -6.27 19.40
CA SER A 104 2.16 -5.40 18.48
C SER A 104 1.82 -6.08 17.16
N TRP A 105 2.63 -7.05 16.72
CA TRP A 105 2.45 -7.70 15.43
C TRP A 105 1.23 -8.62 15.45
N PRO A 106 0.24 -8.40 14.56
CA PRO A 106 -0.95 -9.24 14.54
C PRO A 106 -0.61 -10.69 14.17
N VAL A 107 -1.27 -11.63 14.84
CA VAL A 107 -1.08 -13.08 14.68
C VAL A 107 -1.72 -13.52 13.37
N CYS A 108 -1.05 -13.36 12.23
CA CYS A 108 -1.54 -13.79 10.91
C CYS A 108 -0.45 -13.64 9.85
N PRO A 109 -0.42 -14.47 8.80
CA PRO A 109 0.51 -15.60 8.56
C PRO A 109 1.98 -15.21 8.33
N GLN A 110 2.26 -13.92 8.46
CA GLN A 110 3.54 -13.32 8.18
C GLN A 110 4.39 -13.41 9.42
N THR A 111 5.63 -13.86 9.25
CA THR A 111 6.58 -14.00 10.35
C THR A 111 6.77 -12.65 11.04
N LEU A 112 7.15 -12.68 12.33
CA LEU A 112 7.54 -11.47 13.07
C LEU A 112 8.61 -10.65 12.32
N GLU A 113 9.42 -11.30 11.50
CA GLU A 113 10.42 -10.64 10.67
C GLU A 113 9.80 -9.69 9.62
N CYS A 114 8.60 -9.99 9.11
CA CYS A 114 7.85 -9.04 8.27
C CYS A 114 7.53 -7.76 9.04
N GLY A 115 7.05 -7.88 10.29
CA GLY A 115 6.78 -6.75 11.16
C GLY A 115 8.05 -5.95 11.49
N ARG A 116 9.14 -6.63 11.81
CA ARG A 116 10.45 -5.99 12.03
C ARG A 116 10.96 -5.26 10.80
N ARG A 117 10.81 -5.84 9.61
CA ARG A 117 11.23 -5.20 8.35
C ARG A 117 10.41 -3.94 8.06
N ILE A 118 9.09 -4.01 8.23
CA ILE A 118 8.21 -2.84 8.10
C ILE A 118 8.61 -1.77 9.10
N TRP A 119 8.78 -2.14 10.38
CA TRP A 119 9.20 -1.22 11.42
C TRP A 119 10.53 -0.52 11.11
N ARG A 120 11.55 -1.28 10.68
CA ARG A 120 12.84 -0.71 10.26
C ARG A 120 12.68 0.26 9.11
N GLY A 121 11.89 -0.10 8.09
CA GLY A 121 11.60 0.78 6.95
C GLY A 121 10.92 2.08 7.39
N LEU A 122 9.92 2.00 8.27
CA LEU A 122 9.21 3.14 8.82
C LEU A 122 10.14 4.06 9.64
N ARG A 123 11.00 3.49 10.48
CA ARG A 123 11.99 4.23 11.27
C ARG A 123 12.98 4.95 10.36
N HIS A 124 13.48 4.30 9.32
CA HIS A 124 14.35 4.95 8.34
C HIS A 124 13.62 6.06 7.55
N ALA A 125 12.32 5.90 7.32
CA ALA A 125 11.51 6.88 6.62
C ALA A 125 10.97 8.02 7.52
N GLN A 126 11.31 8.05 8.83
CA GLN A 126 10.70 8.99 9.80
C GLN A 126 10.76 10.46 9.37
N VAL A 127 11.91 10.94 8.90
CA VAL A 127 12.09 12.34 8.50
C VAL A 127 11.22 12.67 7.28
N ARG A 128 11.19 11.76 6.29
CA ARG A 128 10.33 11.87 5.11
C ARG A 128 8.86 11.89 5.53
N LEU A 129 8.44 10.95 6.39
CA LEU A 129 7.10 10.90 6.94
C LEU A 129 6.68 12.22 7.57
N ARG A 130 7.48 12.76 8.49
CA ARG A 130 7.18 14.04 9.15
C ARG A 130 7.01 15.17 8.13
N SER A 131 7.91 15.25 7.16
CA SER A 131 7.86 16.27 6.09
C SER A 131 6.58 16.20 5.25
N LEU A 132 5.97 15.02 5.15
CA LEU A 132 4.73 14.82 4.40
C LEU A 132 3.48 14.99 5.25
N LEU A 133 3.57 14.73 6.55
CA LEU A 133 2.45 14.91 7.47
C LEU A 133 2.26 16.39 7.83
N CYS A 134 3.34 17.16 7.99
CA CYS A 134 3.27 18.57 8.37
C CYS A 134 2.45 19.48 7.42
N PRO A 135 2.47 19.30 6.09
CA PRO A 135 1.58 20.03 5.19
C PRO A 135 0.10 19.63 5.31
N LEU A 136 -0.20 18.48 5.91
CA LEU A 136 -1.57 17.96 6.04
C LEU A 136 -2.21 18.34 7.36
N ALA A 137 -1.43 18.38 8.44
CA ALA A 137 -1.86 18.89 9.74
C ALA A 137 -0.65 19.34 10.56
N SER A 138 -0.93 20.21 11.54
CA SER A 138 0.06 20.57 12.55
C SER A 138 0.43 19.33 13.37
N PRO A 139 1.73 19.13 13.70
CA PRO A 139 2.15 18.02 14.52
C PRO A 139 1.49 18.11 15.91
N PRO A 140 1.10 16.96 16.50
CA PRO A 140 0.50 16.95 17.83
C PRO A 140 1.51 17.46 18.86
N SER A 141 0.98 18.19 19.85
CA SER A 141 1.74 18.63 21.02
C SER A 141 1.91 17.44 21.96
N VAL A 142 3.03 16.74 21.84
CA VAL A 142 3.35 15.57 22.67
C VAL A 142 4.48 15.96 23.61
N ALA A 143 4.29 15.71 24.91
CA ALA A 143 5.30 15.98 25.96
C ALA A 143 6.45 14.95 25.96
N ASP A 144 6.31 13.87 25.20
CA ASP A 144 7.28 12.80 25.10
C ASP A 144 8.50 13.23 24.25
N ALA A 145 9.70 12.92 24.75
CA ALA A 145 10.95 13.23 24.06
C ALA A 145 11.20 12.32 22.85
N ASP A 146 10.51 11.18 22.72
CA ASP A 146 10.68 10.27 21.58
C ASP A 146 10.01 10.83 20.31
N PRO A 147 10.79 11.27 19.29
CA PRO A 147 10.24 11.84 18.07
C PRO A 147 9.40 10.82 17.28
N TRP A 148 9.59 9.53 17.53
CA TRP A 148 8.86 8.48 16.83
C TRP A 148 7.43 8.34 17.34
N LYS A 149 7.20 8.45 18.65
CA LYS A 149 5.84 8.47 19.22
C LYS A 149 5.05 9.66 18.66
N GLN A 150 5.65 10.84 18.61
CA GLN A 150 5.02 12.01 17.99
C GLN A 150 4.68 11.76 16.52
N THR A 151 5.56 11.10 15.75
CA THR A 151 5.28 10.74 14.36
C THR A 151 4.13 9.74 14.24
N LEU A 152 4.05 8.73 15.12
CA LEU A 152 2.95 7.77 15.15
C LEU A 152 1.62 8.44 15.52
N ASP A 153 1.61 9.33 16.51
CA ASP A 153 0.42 10.09 16.91
C ASP A 153 -0.08 10.95 15.76
N HIS A 154 0.83 11.65 15.08
CA HIS A 154 0.50 12.47 13.91
C HIS A 154 -0.08 11.61 12.78
N LEU A 155 0.57 10.47 12.51
CA LEU A 155 0.15 9.51 11.49
C LEU A 155 -1.24 8.95 11.77
N LEU A 156 -1.47 8.44 12.98
CA LEU A 156 -2.72 7.79 13.36
C LEU A 156 -3.87 8.80 13.56
N GLY A 157 -3.56 10.04 13.93
CA GLY A 157 -4.53 11.13 13.99
C GLY A 157 -5.03 11.58 12.61
N LEU A 158 -4.13 11.60 11.62
CA LEU A 158 -4.48 11.96 10.23
C LEU A 158 -5.18 10.82 9.47
N PHE A 159 -4.88 9.57 9.81
CA PHE A 159 -5.39 8.39 9.11
C PHE A 159 -6.01 7.40 10.12
N PRO A 160 -7.16 7.75 10.73
CA PRO A 160 -7.77 6.92 11.77
C PRO A 160 -8.32 5.60 11.23
N SER A 161 -8.65 5.57 9.93
CA SER A 161 -9.25 4.44 9.22
C SER A 161 -8.32 3.85 8.15
N VAL A 162 -8.60 2.59 7.79
CA VAL A 162 -7.85 1.80 6.81
C VAL A 162 -7.90 2.42 5.40
N GLY A 163 -9.04 3.02 5.03
CA GLY A 163 -9.26 3.61 3.71
C GLY A 163 -8.44 4.88 3.48
N ASP A 164 -8.26 5.69 4.53
CA ASP A 164 -7.56 6.97 4.44
C ASP A 164 -6.05 6.78 4.28
N PHE A 165 -5.49 5.73 4.91
CA PHE A 165 -4.07 5.42 4.87
C PHE A 165 -3.57 5.18 3.43
N HIS A 166 -4.40 4.59 2.57
CA HIS A 166 -4.01 4.21 1.22
C HIS A 166 -3.76 5.39 0.28
N LEU A 167 -4.61 6.42 0.32
CA LEU A 167 -4.60 7.48 -0.68
C LEU A 167 -3.40 8.42 -0.55
N ARG A 168 -2.77 8.51 0.63
CA ARG A 168 -1.70 9.50 0.89
C ARG A 168 -0.35 8.91 1.26
N MET A 169 -0.27 7.71 1.87
CA MET A 169 1.02 7.15 2.33
C MET A 169 1.83 6.42 1.24
N GLN A 170 1.18 5.97 0.17
CA GLN A 170 1.87 5.18 -0.88
C GLN A 170 2.78 6.01 -1.79
N ILE A 171 2.71 7.34 -1.71
CA ILE A 171 3.64 8.24 -2.42
C ILE A 171 5.02 8.28 -1.73
N SER A 172 5.13 7.74 -0.51
CA SER A 172 6.14 8.27 0.39
C SER A 172 6.83 7.30 1.36
N LEU A 173 6.23 6.15 1.65
CA LEU A 173 6.85 5.16 2.53
C LEU A 173 7.76 4.16 1.83
N LEU A 174 7.91 4.28 0.51
CA LEU A 174 8.76 3.46 -0.34
C LEU A 174 9.55 4.33 -1.33
#